data_AF-A0A7J0AKA2-F1
#
_entry.id   AF-A0A7J0AKA2-F1
#
_cell.length_a   1.000
_cell.length_b   1.000
_cell.length_c   1.000
_cell.angle_alpha   90.00
_cell.angle_beta   90.00
_cell.angle_gamma   90.00
#
_symmetry.space_group_name_H-M   'P 1'
#
loop_
_entity.id
_entity.type
_entity.pdbx_description
1 polymer ?
#
loop_
_entity_poly.entity_id
_entity_poly.type
_entity_poly.pdbx_seq_one_letter_code
_entity_poly.pdbx_strand_id
1 'polypeptide(L)'
;MEANTIKVAAGAVAGMLAAFLAPLAPYALLCTVMVLADVVSAWQLGRRMRRKGVASAAGRLSSRRFGRVVGTLAKCYGALAVAALMQKYVVEGMVEGFDAVRGLTGLICFWQLMSILENESTCSDARWAKVARRYLADKAKRHFNEE
;
A
#
# COMPACT_ATOMS: atom_id res chain seq x y z
N MET A 1 10.11 18.86 -36.22
CA MET A 1 8.94 18.45 -35.43
C MET A 1 8.85 19.42 -34.27
N GLU A 2 7.91 20.37 -34.33
CA GLU A 2 7.93 21.57 -33.48
C GLU A 2 7.64 21.24 -32.01
N ALA A 3 8.31 21.94 -31.10
CA ALA A 3 8.12 21.80 -29.65
C ALA A 3 6.65 21.95 -29.21
N ASN A 4 5.82 22.60 -30.03
CA ASN A 4 4.39 22.76 -29.82
C ASN A 4 3.61 21.44 -30.00
N THR A 5 3.96 20.63 -31.01
CA THR A 5 3.36 19.31 -31.23
C THR A 5 3.68 18.35 -30.09
N ILE A 6 4.90 18.43 -29.53
CA ILE A 6 5.31 17.62 -28.37
C ILE A 6 4.50 18.02 -27.12
N LYS A 7 4.29 19.32 -26.87
CA LYS A 7 3.49 19.80 -25.74
C LYS A 7 2.02 19.39 -25.86
N VAL A 8 1.44 19.49 -27.06
CA VAL A 8 0.05 19.07 -27.32
C VAL A 8 -0.10 17.56 -27.15
N ALA A 9 0.84 16.76 -27.68
CA ALA A 9 0.83 15.31 -27.49
C ALA A 9 0.98 14.91 -26.01
N ALA A 10 1.89 15.55 -25.28
CA ALA A 10 2.06 15.33 -23.84
C ALA A 10 0.80 15.70 -23.06
N GLY A 11 0.15 16.82 -23.40
CA GLY A 11 -1.11 17.25 -22.80
C GLY A 11 -2.26 16.29 -23.06
N ALA A 12 -2.36 15.76 -24.29
CA ALA A 12 -3.38 14.77 -24.66
C ALA A 12 -3.18 13.44 -23.91
N VAL A 13 -1.94 12.96 -23.81
CA VAL A 13 -1.61 11.75 -23.03
C VAL A 13 -1.88 11.96 -21.55
N ALA A 14 -1.50 13.10 -20.98
CA ALA A 14 -1.77 13.44 -19.59
C ALA A 14 -3.29 13.54 -19.31
N GLY A 15 -4.06 14.14 -20.23
CA GLY A 15 -5.52 14.22 -20.15
C GLY A 15 -6.19 12.85 -20.21
N MET A 16 -5.73 11.97 -21.09
CA MET A 16 -6.22 10.58 -21.20
C MET A 16 -5.92 9.79 -19.93
N LEU A 17 -4.70 9.90 -19.38
CA LEU A 17 -4.33 9.28 -18.12
C LEU A 17 -5.17 9.84 -16.95
N ALA A 18 -5.38 11.15 -16.90
CA ALA A 18 -6.20 11.80 -15.87
C ALA A 18 -7.66 11.35 -15.94
N ALA A 19 -8.25 11.23 -17.13
CA ALA A 19 -9.61 10.73 -17.30
C ALA A 19 -9.75 9.26 -16.89
N PHE A 20 -8.75 8.43 -17.17
CA PHE A 20 -8.72 7.02 -16.76
C PHE A 20 -8.50 6.85 -15.26
N LEU A 21 -7.68 7.71 -14.65
CA LEU A 21 -7.36 7.68 -13.21
C LEU A 21 -8.40 8.40 -12.34
N ALA A 22 -9.17 9.34 -12.88
CA ALA A 22 -10.21 10.08 -12.15
C ALA A 22 -11.19 9.17 -11.37
N PRO A 23 -11.77 8.10 -11.96
CA PRO A 23 -12.62 7.17 -11.21
C PRO A 23 -11.86 6.32 -10.18
N LEU A 24 -10.53 6.19 -10.32
CA LEU A 24 -9.66 5.47 -9.39
C LEU A 24 -9.16 6.33 -8.23
N ALA A 25 -9.31 7.65 -8.33
CA ALA A 25 -8.83 8.61 -7.35
C ALA A 25 -9.27 8.32 -5.90
N PRO A 26 -10.55 8.00 -5.57
CA PRO A 26 -10.94 7.74 -4.19
C PRO A 26 -10.25 6.50 -3.62
N TYR A 27 -10.11 5.44 -4.42
CA TYR A 27 -9.45 4.20 -4.02
C TYR A 27 -7.93 4.40 -3.86
N ALA A 28 -7.30 5.10 -4.80
CA ALA A 28 -5.89 5.44 -4.75
C ALA A 28 -5.57 6.31 -3.53
N LEU A 29 -6.42 7.31 -3.23
CA LEU A 29 -6.27 8.15 -2.04
C LEU A 29 -6.39 7.32 -0.76
N LEU A 30 -7.36 6.42 -0.67
CA LEU A 30 -7.51 5.55 0.49
C LEU A 30 -6.29 4.65 0.69
N CYS A 31 -5.80 4.00 -0.38
CA CYS A 31 -4.56 3.22 -0.33
C CYS A 31 -3.36 4.07 0.11
N THR A 32 -3.29 5.33 -0.35
CA THR A 32 -2.23 6.27 0.04
C THR A 32 -2.24 6.56 1.54
N VAL A 33 -3.42 6.90 2.07
CA VAL A 33 -3.60 7.15 3.50
C VAL A 33 -3.18 5.93 4.32
N MET A 34 -3.58 4.74 3.90
CA MET A 34 -3.21 3.48 4.59
C MET A 34 -1.71 3.19 4.53
N VAL A 35 -1.05 3.43 3.40
CA VAL A 35 0.42 3.28 3.28
C VAL A 35 1.15 4.29 4.16
N LEU A 36 0.70 5.54 4.21
CA LEU A 36 1.29 6.55 5.09
C LEU A 36 1.08 6.21 6.56
N ALA A 37 -0.11 5.74 6.95
CA ALA A 37 -0.40 5.29 8.31
C ALA A 37 0.51 4.14 8.74
N ASP A 38 0.73 3.17 7.86
CA ASP A 38 1.66 2.07 8.09
C ASP A 38 3.10 2.58 8.33
N VAL A 39 3.60 3.49 7.49
CA VAL A 39 4.93 4.09 7.64
C VAL A 39 5.06 4.86 8.97
N VAL A 40 4.02 5.61 9.34
CA VAL A 40 3.97 6.32 10.63
C VAL A 40 4.00 5.31 11.78
N SER A 41 3.26 4.22 11.71
CA SER A 41 3.26 3.17 12.75
C SER A 41 4.64 2.52 12.92
N ALA A 42 5.33 2.23 11.81
CA ALA A 42 6.69 1.71 11.81
C ALA A 42 7.71 2.71 12.39
N TRP A 43 7.55 4.00 12.08
CA TRP A 43 8.38 5.06 12.67
C TRP A 43 8.19 5.18 14.19
N GLN A 44 6.94 5.14 14.65
CA GLN A 44 6.61 5.15 16.08
C GLN A 44 7.16 3.90 16.79
N LEU A 45 7.09 2.73 16.16
CA LEU A 45 7.74 1.51 16.67
C LEU A 45 9.26 1.71 16.80
N GLY A 46 9.93 2.22 15.76
CA GLY A 46 11.36 2.52 15.83
C GLY A 46 11.72 3.48 16.96
N ARG A 47 10.86 4.48 17.23
CA ARG A 47 11.03 5.39 18.38
C ARG A 47 10.86 4.66 19.72
N ARG A 48 9.90 3.73 19.86
CA ARG A 48 9.69 2.92 21.07
C ARG A 48 10.86 1.96 21.32
N MET A 49 11.34 1.27 20.29
CA MET A 49 12.49 0.35 20.37
C MET A 49 13.76 1.07 20.81
N ARG A 50 14.01 2.28 20.29
CA ARG A 50 15.13 3.13 20.74
C ARG A 50 15.05 3.47 22.23
N ARG A 51 13.86 3.79 22.76
CA ARG A 51 13.69 4.06 24.20
C ARG A 51 13.99 2.83 25.06
N LYS A 52 13.74 1.62 24.54
CA LYS A 52 14.06 0.34 25.19
C LYS A 52 15.52 -0.11 24.99
N GLY A 53 16.38 0.73 24.40
CA GLY A 53 17.79 0.40 24.18
C GLY A 53 18.06 -0.64 23.08
N VAL A 54 17.04 -1.02 22.29
CA VAL A 54 17.20 -2.01 21.20
C VAL A 54 17.78 -1.30 19.97
N ALA A 55 19.01 -1.67 19.61
CA ALA A 55 19.88 -1.02 18.63
C ALA A 55 19.47 -1.18 17.15
N SER A 56 18.19 -1.05 16.80
CA SER A 56 17.75 -0.94 15.40
C SER A 56 17.27 0.49 15.11
N ALA A 57 18.19 1.45 15.28
CA ALA A 57 17.88 2.88 15.23
C ALA A 57 17.91 3.43 13.80
N ALA A 58 17.00 2.98 12.94
CA ALA A 58 16.66 3.77 11.77
C ALA A 58 15.73 4.92 12.23
N GLY A 59 16.31 5.95 12.85
CA GLY A 59 15.59 7.12 13.37
C GLY A 59 15.39 8.23 12.33
N ARG A 60 16.13 8.20 11.22
CA ARG A 60 16.07 9.21 10.15
C ARG A 60 15.18 8.77 8.99
N LEU A 61 14.47 9.73 8.39
CA LEU A 61 13.90 9.58 7.05
C LEU A 61 15.07 9.39 6.09
N SER A 62 15.42 8.13 5.83
CA SER A 62 16.38 7.77 4.82
C SER A 62 15.69 7.82 3.46
N SER A 63 16.39 8.28 2.42
CA SER A 63 15.97 8.17 1.02
C SER A 63 15.52 6.75 0.66
N ARG A 64 16.11 5.71 1.27
CA ARG A 64 15.68 4.31 1.09
C ARG A 64 14.25 4.05 1.58
N ARG A 65 13.83 4.69 2.68
CA ARG A 65 12.45 4.56 3.20
C ARG A 65 11.47 5.28 2.30
N PHE A 66 11.81 6.50 1.90
CA PHE A 66 10.98 7.25 0.95
C PHE A 66 10.82 6.47 -0.37
N GLY A 67 11.91 5.95 -0.93
CA GLY A 67 11.86 5.10 -2.12
C GLY A 67 11.01 3.84 -1.94
N ARG A 68 11.01 3.24 -0.74
CA ARG A 68 10.10 2.13 -0.42
C ARG A 68 8.64 2.56 -0.44
N VAL A 69 8.31 3.72 0.15
CA VAL A 69 6.94 4.26 0.14
C VAL A 69 6.48 4.53 -1.29
N VAL A 70 7.29 5.22 -2.09
CA VAL A 70 7.00 5.49 -3.50
C VAL A 70 6.81 4.18 -4.27
N GLY A 71 7.68 3.18 -4.05
CA GLY A 71 7.56 1.86 -4.66
C GLY A 71 6.28 1.12 -4.25
N THR A 72 5.87 1.19 -2.98
CA THR A 72 4.60 0.61 -2.50
C THR A 72 3.41 1.31 -3.15
N LEU A 73 3.39 2.64 -3.19
CA LEU A 73 2.32 3.40 -3.83
C LEU A 73 2.23 3.10 -5.33
N ALA A 74 3.37 3.04 -6.04
CA ALA A 74 3.40 2.69 -7.45
C ALA A 74 2.82 1.30 -7.71
N LYS A 75 3.14 0.31 -6.85
CA LYS A 75 2.55 -1.04 -6.93
C LYS A 75 1.05 -1.01 -6.66
N CYS A 76 0.59 -0.29 -5.64
CA CYS A 76 -0.84 -0.17 -5.34
C CYS A 76 -1.61 0.45 -6.52
N TYR A 77 -1.10 1.56 -7.08
CA TYR A 77 -1.75 2.23 -8.21
C TYR A 77 -1.73 1.38 -9.48
N GLY A 78 -0.61 0.71 -9.76
CA GLY A 78 -0.52 -0.26 -10.85
C GLY A 78 -1.53 -1.39 -10.69
N ALA A 79 -1.68 -1.93 -9.48
CA ALA A 79 -2.66 -2.98 -9.21
C ALA A 79 -4.11 -2.48 -9.36
N LEU A 80 -4.43 -1.26 -8.91
CA LEU A 80 -5.74 -0.65 -9.13
C LEU A 80 -6.04 -0.44 -10.62
N ALA A 81 -5.06 0.01 -11.40
CA ALA A 81 -5.20 0.17 -12.84
C ALA A 81 -5.45 -1.17 -13.54
N VAL A 82 -4.70 -2.22 -13.17
CA VAL A 82 -4.92 -3.58 -13.68
C VAL A 82 -6.30 -4.10 -13.28
N ALA A 83 -6.73 -3.91 -12.03
CA ALA A 83 -8.07 -4.31 -11.58
C ALA A 83 -9.18 -3.59 -12.34
N ALA A 84 -8.99 -2.30 -12.67
CA ALA A 84 -9.93 -1.54 -13.48
C ALA A 84 -10.03 -2.08 -14.91
N LEU A 85 -8.90 -2.46 -15.51
CA LEU A 85 -8.87 -3.09 -16.82
C LEU A 85 -9.52 -4.47 -16.78
N MET A 86 -9.22 -5.29 -15.76
CA MET A 86 -9.87 -6.59 -15.59
C MET A 86 -11.38 -6.46 -15.39
N GLN A 87 -11.81 -5.48 -14.59
CA GLN A 87 -13.23 -5.20 -14.41
C GLN A 87 -13.89 -4.95 -15.76
N LYS A 88 -13.31 -4.05 -16.58
CA LYS A 88 -13.88 -3.64 -17.87
C LYS A 88 -13.82 -4.71 -18.96
N TYR A 89 -12.70 -5.44 -19.07
CA TYR A 89 -12.45 -6.32 -20.22
C TYR A 89 -12.74 -7.80 -19.95
N VAL A 90 -12.83 -8.20 -18.68
CA VAL A 90 -13.00 -9.62 -18.31
C VAL A 90 -14.29 -9.82 -17.54
N VAL A 91 -14.53 -9.01 -16.51
CA VAL A 91 -15.58 -9.29 -15.51
C VAL A 91 -16.92 -8.65 -15.86
N GLU A 92 -16.91 -7.51 -16.56
CA GLU A 92 -18.12 -6.80 -16.97
C GLU A 92 -19.02 -7.71 -17.80
N GLY A 93 -20.27 -7.90 -17.33
CA GLY A 93 -21.24 -8.81 -17.96
C GLY A 93 -21.14 -10.28 -17.52
N MET A 94 -20.12 -10.69 -16.75
CA MET A 94 -20.03 -12.05 -16.22
C MET A 94 -20.70 -12.22 -14.85
N VAL A 95 -20.53 -11.25 -13.95
CA VAL A 95 -21.02 -11.33 -12.56
C VAL A 95 -21.61 -9.98 -12.15
N GLU A 96 -22.93 -9.93 -11.98
CA GLU A 96 -23.62 -8.73 -11.51
C GLU A 96 -23.23 -8.40 -10.06
N GLY A 97 -22.94 -7.13 -9.80
CA GLY A 97 -22.61 -6.61 -8.46
C GLY A 97 -21.17 -6.83 -7.99
N PHE A 98 -20.32 -7.53 -8.77
CA PHE A 98 -18.91 -7.67 -8.44
C PHE A 98 -18.07 -6.51 -8.98
N ASP A 99 -17.26 -5.90 -8.12
CA ASP A 99 -16.35 -4.81 -8.45
C ASP A 99 -14.92 -5.18 -8.00
N ALA A 100 -14.10 -5.54 -8.98
CA ALA A 100 -12.71 -5.95 -8.76
C ALA A 100 -11.86 -4.84 -8.12
N VAL A 101 -12.12 -3.57 -8.45
CA VAL A 101 -11.36 -2.43 -7.92
C VAL A 101 -11.68 -2.24 -6.44
N ARG A 102 -12.97 -2.29 -6.06
CA ARG A 102 -13.39 -2.21 -4.65
C ARG A 102 -12.85 -3.38 -3.84
N GLY A 103 -12.95 -4.61 -4.36
CA GLY A 103 -12.42 -5.80 -3.73
C GLY A 103 -10.92 -5.71 -3.47
N LEU A 104 -10.15 -5.33 -4.51
CA LEU A 104 -8.70 -5.14 -4.38
C LEU A 104 -8.35 -4.01 -3.42
N THR A 105 -9.08 -2.89 -3.45
CA THR A 105 -8.86 -1.78 -2.51
C THR A 105 -9.05 -2.25 -1.07
N GLY A 106 -10.12 -3.01 -0.81
CA GLY A 106 -10.37 -3.62 0.50
C GLY A 106 -9.24 -4.54 0.93
N LEU A 107 -8.71 -5.36 0.01
CA LEU A 107 -7.58 -6.25 0.28
C LEU A 107 -6.30 -5.47 0.62
N ILE A 108 -5.97 -4.42 -0.14
CA ILE A 108 -4.80 -3.57 0.12
C ILE A 108 -4.95 -2.87 1.48
N CYS A 109 -6.11 -2.31 1.78
CA CYS A 109 -6.37 -1.65 3.06
C CYS A 109 -6.25 -2.63 4.22
N PHE A 110 -6.81 -3.84 4.07
CA PHE A 110 -6.68 -4.90 5.07
C PHE A 110 -5.21 -5.29 5.28
N TRP A 111 -4.44 -5.43 4.20
CA TRP A 111 -3.02 -5.74 4.28
C TRP A 111 -2.24 -4.67 5.06
N GLN A 112 -2.48 -3.39 4.76
CA GLN A 112 -1.84 -2.28 5.47
C GLN A 112 -2.28 -2.20 6.93
N LEU A 113 -3.55 -2.50 7.24
CA LEU A 113 -4.03 -2.57 8.61
C LEU A 113 -3.31 -3.67 9.41
N MET A 114 -3.10 -4.86 8.82
CA MET A 114 -2.36 -5.93 9.48
C MET A 114 -0.90 -5.53 9.75
N SER A 115 -0.26 -4.77 8.85
CA SER A 115 1.10 -4.26 9.07
C SER A 115 1.15 -3.23 10.21
N ILE A 116 0.15 -2.35 10.32
CA ILE A 116 0.02 -1.42 11.45
C ILE A 116 -0.15 -2.18 12.76
N LEU A 117 -1.03 -3.19 12.80
CA LEU A 117 -1.25 -4.02 13.99
C LEU A 117 0.01 -4.78 14.40
N GLU A 118 0.78 -5.28 13.43
CA GLU A 118 2.08 -5.89 13.69
C GLU A 118 3.01 -4.91 14.40
N ASN A 119 3.17 -3.70 13.84
CA ASN A 119 4.02 -2.65 14.39
C ASN A 119 3.57 -2.19 15.79
N GLU A 120 2.27 -2.07 16.03
CA GLU A 120 1.74 -1.71 17.34
C GLU A 120 1.99 -2.81 18.37
N SER A 121 1.76 -4.05 17.97
CA SER A 121 1.90 -5.21 18.83
C SER A 121 3.35 -5.47 19.25
N THR A 122 4.37 -5.18 18.43
CA THR A 122 5.79 -5.52 18.71
C THR A 122 6.29 -5.01 20.07
N CYS A 123 5.84 -3.82 20.51
CA CYS A 123 6.29 -3.20 21.77
C CYS A 123 5.21 -3.15 22.86
N SER A 124 4.04 -3.76 22.62
CA SER A 124 2.88 -3.70 23.51
C SER A 124 2.76 -4.93 24.41
N ASP A 125 2.49 -4.69 25.69
CA ASP A 125 2.25 -5.73 26.71
C ASP A 125 0.76 -6.09 26.85
N ALA A 126 -0.10 -5.43 26.09
CA ALA A 126 -1.54 -5.68 26.11
C ALA A 126 -1.88 -7.12 25.71
N ARG A 127 -2.98 -7.67 26.27
CA ARG A 127 -3.43 -9.04 25.99
C ARG A 127 -3.72 -9.27 24.50
N TRP A 128 -4.33 -8.28 23.83
CA TRP A 128 -4.60 -8.35 22.39
C TRP A 128 -3.31 -8.42 21.57
N ALA A 129 -2.25 -7.72 21.98
CA ALA A 129 -0.97 -7.70 21.27
C ALA A 129 -0.27 -9.06 21.32
N LYS A 130 -0.41 -9.81 22.44
CA LYS A 130 0.08 -11.19 22.54
C LYS A 130 -0.63 -12.13 21.57
N VAL A 131 -1.95 -11.98 21.40
CA VAL A 131 -2.75 -12.77 20.45
C VAL A 131 -2.43 -12.39 19.00
N ALA A 132 -2.38 -11.08 18.70
CA ALA A 132 -2.04 -10.56 17.38
C ALA A 132 -0.67 -11.07 16.91
N ARG A 133 0.35 -11.04 17.77
CA ARG A 133 1.68 -11.58 17.46
C ARG A 133 1.66 -13.07 17.12
N ARG A 134 0.81 -13.88 17.76
CA ARG A 134 0.71 -15.32 17.42
C ARG A 134 0.14 -15.52 16.02
N TYR A 135 -0.95 -14.84 15.70
CA TYR A 135 -1.59 -14.96 14.39
C TYR A 135 -0.75 -14.36 13.26
N LEU A 136 -0.10 -13.22 13.52
CA LEU A 136 0.77 -12.53 12.55
C LEU A 136 2.11 -13.24 12.34
N ALA A 137 2.76 -13.73 13.40
CA ALA A 137 4.06 -14.41 13.29
C ALA A 137 3.97 -15.76 12.58
N ASP A 138 2.84 -16.46 12.70
CA ASP A 138 2.59 -17.68 11.91
C ASP A 138 2.52 -17.40 10.41
N LYS A 139 2.13 -16.19 9.99
CA LYS A 139 2.14 -15.77 8.58
C LYS A 139 3.56 -15.50 8.07
N ALA A 140 4.46 -15.01 8.93
CA ALA A 140 5.85 -14.77 8.57
C ALA A 140 6.68 -16.06 8.50
N LYS A 141 6.47 -17.01 9.42
CA LYS A 141 7.23 -18.28 9.46
C LYS A 141 7.00 -19.18 8.24
N ARG A 142 5.83 -19.10 7.58
CA ARG A 142 5.55 -19.87 6.36
C ARG A 142 6.32 -19.41 5.12
N HIS A 143 6.93 -18.23 5.14
CA HIS A 143 7.75 -17.73 4.03
C HIS A 143 9.27 -17.85 4.27
N PHE A 144 9.69 -18.43 5.41
CA PHE A 144 11.11 -18.65 5.75
C PHE A 144 11.46 -20.13 5.99
N ASN A 145 10.55 -21.06 5.68
CA ASN A 145 10.75 -22.51 5.78
C ASN A 145 10.82 -23.23 4.42
N GLU A 146 11.03 -22.48 3.33
CA GLU A 146 11.39 -23.04 2.04
C GLU A 146 12.82 -22.55 1.76
N GLU A 147 13.77 -23.37 2.21
CA GLU A 147 15.16 -23.36 1.79
C GLU A 147 15.29 -23.67 0.28
#